data_AF-A0A9D6RC46-F1
#
_entry.id   AF-A0A9D6RC46-F1
#
_cell.length_a   1.000
_cell.length_b   1.000
_cell.length_c   1.000
_cell.angle_alpha   90.00
_cell.angle_beta   90.00
_cell.angle_gamma   90.00
#
_symmetry.space_group_name_H-M   'P 1'
#
loop_
_entity.id
_entity.type
_entity.pdbx_description
1 polymer ?
#
loop_
_entity_poly.entity_id
_entity_poly.type
_entity_poly.pdbx_seq_one_letter_code
_entity_poly.pdbx_strand_id
1 'polypeptide(L)'
;MAAYIFVVAGLFALVNFISAKNYRKADFTSGGRHSLSQQTTTLVGRLPYEIKTLAFVKDAEGARASNKHLLQQYEDHGKNFKWEFVDPDKKPGIAKEHGVTQYNTFVVLGREGKKETITGELSEEKLTNALFRLIATKDR
;
A
#
# COMPACT_ATOMS: atom_id res chain seq x y z
N MET A 1 -26.53 -9.66 44.99
CA MET A 1 -26.76 -10.19 43.62
C MET A 1 -26.84 -9.09 42.56
N ALA A 2 -27.62 -8.02 42.75
CA ALA A 2 -27.76 -6.94 41.76
C ALA A 2 -26.43 -6.24 41.36
N ALA A 3 -25.52 -5.98 42.32
CA ALA A 3 -24.25 -5.31 42.03
C ALA A 3 -23.33 -6.10 41.08
N TYR A 4 -23.34 -7.44 41.15
CA TYR A 4 -22.56 -8.30 40.26
C TYR A 4 -23.06 -8.20 38.81
N ILE A 5 -24.38 -8.10 38.62
CA ILE A 5 -25.01 -7.98 37.30
C ILE A 5 -24.58 -6.68 36.62
N PHE A 6 -24.50 -5.56 37.35
CA PHE A 6 -24.04 -4.29 36.79
C PHE A 6 -22.55 -4.31 36.39
N VAL A 7 -21.70 -4.95 37.18
CA VAL A 7 -20.27 -5.09 36.86
C VAL A 7 -20.07 -5.95 35.61
N VAL A 8 -20.78 -7.06 35.51
CA VAL A 8 -20.72 -7.96 34.34
C VAL A 8 -21.28 -7.27 33.10
N ALA A 9 -22.41 -6.56 33.21
CA ALA A 9 -22.99 -5.81 32.09
C ALA A 9 -22.09 -4.68 31.61
N GLY A 10 -21.43 -3.96 32.54
CA GLY A 10 -20.45 -2.93 32.21
C GLY A 10 -19.23 -3.51 31.47
N LEU A 11 -18.76 -4.69 31.87
CA LEU A 11 -17.67 -5.39 31.20
C LEU A 11 -18.05 -5.79 29.77
N PHE A 12 -19.26 -6.35 29.57
CA PHE A 12 -19.78 -6.69 28.24
C PHE A 12 -19.97 -5.45 27.35
N ALA A 13 -20.42 -4.32 27.90
CA ALA A 13 -20.55 -3.06 27.18
C ALA A 13 -19.18 -2.48 26.76
N LEU A 14 -18.16 -2.58 27.62
CA LEU A 14 -16.78 -2.19 27.30
C LEU A 14 -16.19 -3.06 26.18
N VAL A 15 -16.36 -4.38 26.26
CA VAL A 15 -15.92 -5.31 25.20
C VAL A 15 -16.64 -5.04 23.89
N ASN A 16 -17.94 -4.71 23.94
CA ASN A 16 -18.74 -4.38 22.76
C ASN A 16 -18.34 -3.02 22.16
N PHE A 17 -18.08 -2.00 22.99
CA PHE A 17 -17.66 -0.67 22.53
C PHE A 17 -16.26 -0.68 21.91
N ILE A 18 -15.34 -1.46 22.47
CA ILE A 18 -14.00 -1.68 21.90
C ILE A 18 -14.10 -2.47 20.59
N SER A 19 -15.01 -3.45 20.49
CA SER A 19 -15.27 -4.16 19.23
C SER A 19 -15.88 -3.25 18.18
N ALA A 20 -16.89 -2.44 18.52
CA ALA A 20 -17.63 -1.59 17.59
C ALA A 20 -16.75 -0.50 16.94
N LYS A 21 -15.77 0.05 17.67
CA LYS A 21 -14.87 1.08 17.12
C LYS A 21 -13.72 0.50 16.29
N ASN A 22 -13.39 -0.77 16.46
CA ASN A 22 -12.31 -1.43 15.74
C ASN A 22 -12.76 -2.40 14.62
N TYR A 23 -14.03 -2.34 14.21
CA TYR A 23 -14.53 -2.94 12.96
C TYR A 23 -14.01 -2.20 11.70
N ARG A 24 -12.70 -1.97 11.62
CA ARG A 24 -12.04 -1.78 10.32
C ARG A 24 -11.53 -3.13 9.87
N LYS A 25 -12.44 -3.93 9.32
CA LYS A 25 -12.19 -5.11 8.47
C LYS A 25 -10.79 -5.69 8.65
N ALA A 26 -10.54 -6.28 9.81
CA ALA A 26 -9.43 -7.20 9.96
C ALA A 26 -9.92 -8.53 9.37
N ASP A 27 -10.12 -8.55 8.05
CA ASP A 27 -10.22 -9.80 7.30
C ASP A 27 -8.81 -10.43 7.35
N PHE A 28 -8.53 -11.08 8.48
CA PHE A 28 -7.47 -12.07 8.61
C PHE A 28 -7.94 -13.33 7.88
N THR A 29 -8.11 -13.25 6.56
CA THR A 29 -8.19 -14.45 5.74
C THR A 29 -6.77 -14.88 5.44
N SER A 30 -6.23 -15.72 6.30
CA SER A 30 -5.07 -16.57 6.01
C SER A 30 -5.30 -17.32 4.69
N GLY A 31 -4.66 -16.89 3.61
CA GLY A 31 -4.64 -17.56 2.31
C GLY A 31 -3.81 -16.70 1.36
N GLY A 32 -2.54 -16.96 1.12
CA GLY A 32 -2.02 -18.22 0.61
C GLY A 32 -1.30 -17.92 -0.71
N ARG A 33 0.04 -17.83 -0.65
CA ARG A 33 1.01 -17.80 -1.76
C ARG A 33 1.17 -16.54 -2.63
N HIS A 34 0.29 -15.53 -2.57
CA HIS A 34 0.49 -14.25 -3.28
C HIS A 34 0.12 -12.98 -2.48
N SER A 35 -0.02 -13.11 -1.16
CA SER A 35 -0.41 -12.05 -0.23
C SER A 35 0.83 -11.32 0.33
N LEU A 36 0.74 -10.00 0.47
CA LEU A 36 1.78 -9.17 1.11
C LEU A 36 2.20 -9.72 2.48
N SER A 37 3.49 -9.59 2.80
CA SER A 37 3.99 -9.95 4.13
C SER A 37 3.34 -9.11 5.23
N GLN A 38 3.22 -9.67 6.43
CA GLN A 38 2.63 -8.98 7.58
C GLN A 38 3.36 -7.65 7.90
N GLN A 39 4.67 -7.59 7.64
CA GLN A 39 5.49 -6.39 7.78
C GLN A 39 5.09 -5.33 6.74
N THR A 40 4.98 -5.71 5.46
CA THR A 40 4.53 -4.82 4.37
C THR A 40 3.14 -4.25 4.66
N THR A 41 2.18 -5.10 5.02
CA THR A 41 0.81 -4.68 5.34
C THR A 41 0.76 -3.70 6.52
N THR A 42 1.62 -3.91 7.53
CA THR A 42 1.72 -2.97 8.66
C THR A 42 2.32 -1.63 8.24
N LEU A 43 3.36 -1.64 7.41
CA LEU A 43 4.00 -0.43 6.88
C LEU A 43 3.00 0.39 6.05
N VAL A 44 2.32 -0.26 5.12
CA VAL A 44 1.34 0.33 4.21
C VAL A 44 0.10 0.82 4.96
N GLY A 45 -0.38 0.04 5.93
CA GLY A 45 -1.49 0.46 6.80
C GLY A 45 -1.17 1.65 7.71
N ARG A 46 0.12 1.91 7.98
CA ARG A 46 0.61 3.02 8.81
C ARG A 46 1.25 4.15 8.01
N LEU A 47 0.97 4.22 6.71
CA LEU A 47 1.48 5.27 5.82
C LEU A 47 1.13 6.66 6.38
N PRO A 48 2.13 7.49 6.75
CA PRO A 48 1.90 8.77 7.40
C PRO A 48 1.36 9.87 6.47
N TYR A 49 1.37 9.62 5.16
CA TYR A 49 0.89 10.54 4.12
C TYR A 49 0.48 9.76 2.87
N GLU A 50 -0.22 10.43 1.95
CA GLU A 50 -0.59 9.87 0.66
C GLU A 50 0.64 9.64 -0.22
N ILE A 51 0.79 8.41 -0.73
CA ILE A 51 1.86 8.02 -1.65
C ILE A 51 1.24 7.62 -2.97
N LYS A 52 1.71 8.22 -4.07
CA LYS A 52 1.22 7.95 -5.41
C LYS A 52 2.27 7.19 -6.22
N THR A 53 1.94 6.00 -6.69
CA THR A 53 2.83 5.16 -7.51
C THR A 53 2.41 5.22 -8.97
N LEU A 54 3.27 5.74 -9.83
CA LEU A 54 3.07 5.75 -11.28
C LEU A 54 3.77 4.54 -11.89
N ALA A 55 3.00 3.63 -12.46
CA ALA A 55 3.51 2.44 -13.12
C ALA A 55 3.60 2.68 -14.64
N PHE A 56 4.83 2.87 -15.12
CA PHE A 56 5.18 3.02 -16.53
C PHE A 56 5.48 1.65 -17.15
N VAL A 57 4.42 0.93 -17.48
CA VAL A 57 4.49 -0.41 -18.09
C VAL A 57 3.87 -0.39 -19.47
N LYS A 58 4.45 -1.14 -20.39
CA LYS A 58 3.85 -1.39 -21.70
C LYS A 58 2.67 -2.35 -21.54
N ASP A 59 1.68 -2.25 -22.41
CA ASP A 59 0.54 -3.18 -22.48
C ASP A 59 0.96 -4.57 -23.00
N ALA A 60 1.86 -5.23 -22.26
CA ALA A 60 2.11 -6.65 -22.41
C ALA A 60 1.20 -7.37 -21.41
N GLU A 61 0.29 -8.21 -21.93
CA GLU A 61 -0.80 -8.85 -21.18
C GLU A 61 -0.35 -9.53 -19.87
N GLY A 62 0.87 -10.08 -19.81
CA GLY A 62 1.39 -10.74 -18.61
C GLY A 62 1.93 -9.80 -17.53
N ALA A 63 2.75 -8.81 -17.90
CA ALA A 63 3.40 -7.93 -16.92
C ALA A 63 2.39 -6.97 -16.26
N ARG A 64 1.46 -6.44 -17.05
CA ARG A 64 0.44 -5.50 -16.54
C ARG A 64 -0.47 -6.14 -15.50
N ALA A 65 -0.92 -7.37 -15.74
CA ALA A 65 -1.79 -8.10 -14.82
C ALA A 65 -1.10 -8.39 -13.47
N SER A 66 0.13 -8.91 -13.50
CA SER A 66 0.90 -9.19 -12.30
C SER A 66 1.19 -7.92 -11.48
N ASN A 67 1.61 -6.85 -12.15
CA ASN A 67 1.88 -5.57 -11.49
C ASN A 67 0.60 -4.95 -10.90
N LYS A 68 -0.52 -5.05 -11.62
CA LYS A 68 -1.82 -4.57 -11.13
C LYS A 68 -2.24 -5.32 -9.87
N HIS A 69 -2.11 -6.63 -9.85
CA HIS A 69 -2.46 -7.43 -8.69
C HIS A 69 -1.65 -7.02 -7.46
N LEU A 70 -0.34 -6.79 -7.62
CA LEU A 70 0.50 -6.31 -6.52
C LEU A 70 0.07 -4.91 -6.06
N LEU A 71 -0.04 -3.94 -6.96
CA LEU A 71 -0.42 -2.56 -6.61
C LEU A 71 -1.80 -2.47 -5.95
N GLN A 72 -2.74 -3.29 -6.41
CA GLN A 72 -4.08 -3.38 -5.84
C GLN A 72 -4.05 -3.89 -4.39
N GLN A 73 -3.23 -4.91 -4.09
CA GLN A 73 -3.06 -5.36 -2.70
C GLN A 73 -2.52 -4.25 -1.80
N TYR A 74 -1.59 -3.43 -2.28
CA TYR A 74 -1.08 -2.29 -1.50
C TYR A 74 -2.17 -1.24 -1.25
N GLU A 75 -3.03 -0.95 -2.22
CA GLU A 75 -4.17 -0.04 -2.04
C GLU A 75 -5.22 -0.61 -1.08
N ASP A 76 -5.53 -1.91 -1.19
CA ASP A 76 -6.50 -2.58 -0.32
C ASP A 76 -6.06 -2.55 1.15
N HIS A 77 -4.77 -2.69 1.41
CA HIS A 77 -4.18 -2.63 2.75
C HIS A 77 -3.85 -1.20 3.22
N GLY A 78 -3.73 -0.23 2.30
CA GLY A 78 -3.30 1.13 2.58
C GLY A 78 -4.20 2.17 1.93
N LYS A 79 -5.09 2.78 2.73
CA LYS A 79 -5.99 3.85 2.24
C LYS A 79 -5.27 5.07 1.65
N ASN A 80 -4.03 5.29 2.09
CA ASN A 80 -3.16 6.39 1.65
C ASN A 80 -2.26 5.99 0.48
N PHE A 81 -2.33 4.75 -0.01
CA PHE A 81 -1.59 4.30 -1.17
C PHE A 81 -2.45 4.47 -2.42
N LYS A 82 -1.95 5.20 -3.41
CA LYS A 82 -2.57 5.41 -4.71
C LYS A 82 -1.65 4.90 -5.79
N TRP A 83 -2.22 4.32 -6.84
CA TRP A 83 -1.45 3.89 -7.99
C TRP A 83 -2.15 4.28 -9.29
N GLU A 84 -1.36 4.48 -10.35
CA GLU A 84 -1.85 4.85 -11.67
C GLU A 84 -0.98 4.19 -12.74
N PHE A 85 -1.60 3.58 -13.73
CA PHE A 85 -0.88 3.08 -14.90
C PHE A 85 -0.71 4.20 -15.92
N VAL A 86 0.54 4.51 -16.25
CA VAL A 86 0.89 5.49 -17.27
C VAL A 86 1.55 4.77 -18.42
N ASP A 87 0.94 4.84 -19.59
CA ASP A 87 1.54 4.26 -20.80
C ASP A 87 2.59 5.24 -21.36
N PRO A 88 3.89 4.88 -21.37
CA PRO A 88 4.95 5.76 -21.85
C PRO A 88 4.87 6.03 -23.36
N ASP A 89 4.25 5.12 -24.14
CA ASP A 89 4.03 5.34 -25.58
C ASP A 89 2.95 6.40 -25.82
N LYS A 90 1.89 6.40 -24.99
CA LYS A 90 0.79 7.39 -25.09
C LYS A 90 1.13 8.73 -24.44
N LYS A 91 1.94 8.72 -23.38
CA LYS A 91 2.28 9.93 -22.59
C LYS A 91 3.79 10.06 -22.36
N PRO A 92 4.60 10.25 -23.42
CA PRO A 92 6.06 10.37 -23.29
C PRO A 92 6.49 11.61 -22.50
N GLY A 93 5.67 12.66 -22.45
CA GLY A 93 5.96 13.87 -21.66
C GLY A 93 6.04 13.58 -20.16
N ILE A 94 5.09 12.83 -19.62
CA ILE A 94 5.05 12.47 -18.18
C ILE A 94 6.22 11.52 -17.85
N ALA A 95 6.50 10.56 -18.74
CA ALA A 95 7.65 9.66 -18.56
C ALA A 95 8.97 10.44 -18.49
N LYS A 96 9.20 11.38 -19.42
CA LYS A 96 10.42 12.22 -19.42
C LYS A 96 10.51 13.13 -18.18
N GLU A 97 9.41 13.74 -17.76
CA GLU A 97 9.39 14.60 -16.56
C GLU A 97 9.80 13.84 -15.29
N HIS A 98 9.40 12.58 -15.18
CA HIS A 98 9.78 11.72 -14.06
C HIS A 98 11.12 10.98 -14.24
N GLY A 99 11.84 11.20 -15.37
CA GLY A 99 13.13 10.56 -15.65
C GLY A 99 13.02 9.10 -16.10
N VAL A 100 11.84 8.69 -16.57
CA VAL A 100 11.58 7.33 -17.06
C VAL A 100 12.06 7.22 -18.50
N THR A 101 13.18 6.51 -18.68
CA THR A 101 13.80 6.26 -19.99
C THR A 101 13.53 4.84 -20.52
N GLN A 102 12.96 3.96 -19.68
CA GLN A 102 12.81 2.54 -19.96
C GLN A 102 11.40 2.06 -19.59
N TYR A 103 10.91 1.06 -20.33
CA TYR A 103 9.68 0.34 -19.97
C TYR A 103 9.85 -0.42 -18.65
N ASN A 104 8.74 -0.73 -17.98
CA ASN A 104 8.72 -1.37 -16.66
C ASN A 104 9.43 -0.50 -15.61
N THR A 105 9.07 0.78 -15.57
CA THR A 105 9.57 1.70 -14.56
C THR A 105 8.43 2.10 -13.65
N PHE A 106 8.67 2.11 -12.34
CA PHE A 106 7.68 2.46 -11.33
C PHE A 106 8.22 3.63 -10.53
N VAL A 107 7.50 4.74 -10.55
CA VAL A 107 7.88 5.96 -9.84
C VAL A 107 6.96 6.09 -8.64
N VAL A 108 7.51 5.91 -7.45
CA VAL A 108 6.81 6.07 -6.18
C VAL A 108 7.02 7.50 -5.70
N LEU A 109 5.96 8.30 -5.73
CA LEU A 109 5.94 9.69 -5.29
C LEU A 109 5.61 9.75 -3.81
N GLY A 110 6.58 10.17 -3.01
CA GLY A 110 6.42 10.48 -1.60
C GLY A 110 6.16 11.96 -1.34
N ARG A 111 6.18 12.35 -0.07
CA ARG A 111 6.02 13.74 0.35
C ARG A 111 7.33 14.53 0.17
N GLU A 112 7.21 15.86 0.04
CA GLU A 112 8.35 16.80 -0.01
C GLU A 112 9.27 16.62 -1.23
N GLY A 113 8.70 16.24 -2.38
CA GLY A 113 9.45 16.07 -3.62
C GLY A 113 10.33 14.81 -3.66
N LYS A 114 10.26 13.95 -2.63
CA LYS A 114 10.93 12.65 -2.64
C LYS A 114 10.22 11.73 -3.62
N LYS A 115 11.01 11.11 -4.49
CA LYS A 115 10.54 10.10 -5.44
C LYS A 115 11.54 8.97 -5.49
N GLU A 116 11.03 7.74 -5.51
CA GLU A 116 11.85 6.55 -5.72
C GLU A 116 11.47 5.96 -7.08
N THR A 117 12.48 5.60 -7.87
CA THR A 117 12.29 5.02 -9.18
C THR A 117 12.79 3.59 -9.17
N ILE A 118 11.89 2.65 -9.46
CA ILE A 118 12.19 1.22 -9.56
C ILE A 118 12.18 0.87 -11.04
N THR A 119 13.29 0.37 -11.57
CA THR A 119 13.40 -0.11 -12.95
C THR A 119 13.36 -1.64 -13.01
N GLY A 120 12.72 -2.17 -14.05
CA GLY A 120 12.59 -3.61 -14.30
C GLY A 120 11.34 -4.22 -13.67
N GLU A 121 11.39 -5.50 -13.31
CA GLU A 121 10.23 -6.18 -12.71
C GLU A 121 9.89 -5.61 -11.34
N LEU A 122 8.59 -5.32 -11.13
CA LEU A 122 8.04 -4.91 -9.85
C LEU A 122 7.82 -6.13 -8.98
N SER A 123 8.43 -6.14 -7.80
CA SER A 123 8.20 -7.12 -6.76
C SER A 123 7.80 -6.44 -5.46
N GLU A 124 7.16 -7.20 -4.56
CA GLU A 124 6.83 -6.72 -3.21
C GLU A 124 8.09 -6.15 -2.52
N GLU A 125 9.20 -6.88 -2.56
CA GLU A 125 10.45 -6.45 -1.92
C GLU A 125 10.92 -5.09 -2.44
N LYS A 126 10.93 -4.88 -3.76
CA LYS A 126 11.38 -3.60 -4.33
C LYS A 126 10.44 -2.45 -3.95
N LEU A 127 9.13 -2.69 -4.00
CA LEU A 127 8.13 -1.67 -3.67
C LEU A 127 8.15 -1.33 -2.17
N THR A 128 8.20 -2.34 -1.30
CA THR A 128 8.31 -2.17 0.15
C THR A 128 9.61 -1.47 0.53
N ASN A 129 10.74 -1.82 -0.10
CA ASN A 129 12.01 -1.14 0.15
C ASN A 129 11.96 0.34 -0.28
N ALA A 130 11.36 0.65 -1.43
CA ALA A 130 11.19 2.03 -1.87
C ALA A 130 10.30 2.83 -0.90
N LEU A 131 9.17 2.25 -0.47
CA LEU A 131 8.29 2.83 0.55
C LEU A 131 9.03 3.05 1.87
N PHE A 132 9.80 2.06 2.32
CA PHE A 132 10.58 2.14 3.54
C PHE A 132 11.60 3.27 3.46
N ARG A 133 12.32 3.44 2.35
CA ARG A 133 13.26 4.56 2.17
C ARG A 133 12.56 5.91 2.22
N LEU A 134 11.42 6.03 1.55
CA LEU A 134 10.61 7.26 1.57
C LEU A 134 10.16 7.62 2.99
N ILE A 135 9.75 6.62 3.79
CA ILE A 135 9.28 6.82 5.18
C ILE A 135 10.46 7.04 6.13
N ALA A 136 11.52 6.21 6.05
CA ALA A 136 12.67 6.24 6.95
C ALA A 136 13.47 7.55 6.84
N THR A 137 13.47 8.20 5.66
CA THR A 137 14.09 9.54 5.49
C THR A 137 13.34 10.64 6.25
N LYS A 138 12.22 10.34 6.92
CA LYS A 138 11.53 11.28 7.83
C LYS A 138 12.13 11.28 9.24
N ASP A 139 12.93 10.27 9.59
CA ASP A 139 13.45 10.06 10.95
C ASP A 139 14.85 10.67 11.17
N ARG A 140 15.24 11.68 10.38
CA ARG A 140 16.56 12.32 10.49
C ARG A 140 16.48 13.83 10.62
#